data_AF-A0A9E0MPQ9-F1
#
_entry.id   AF-A0A9E0MPQ9-F1
#
_cell.length_a   1.000
_cell.length_b   1.000
_cell.length_c   1.000
_cell.angle_alpha   90.00
_cell.angle_beta   90.00
_cell.angle_gamma   90.00
#
_symmetry.space_group_name_H-M   'P 1'
#
loop_
_entity.id
_entity.type
_entity.pdbx_description
1 polymer ?
#
loop_
_entity_poly.entity_id
_entity_poly.type
_entity_poly.pdbx_seq_one_letter_code
_entity_poly.pdbx_strand_id
1 'polypeptide(L)'
;MSLPEADADRVVGIHTIADKPAAIAKAHCIIVGGGNTFSLLCRCQEEGLLAPIRAAVASGAKYVGWSAGANLACPTIKTTNDMPIEAPAGLEA
;
A
#
# COMPACT_ATOMS: atom_id res chain seq x y z
N MET A 1 16.58 2.63 23.07
CA MET A 1 15.32 3.40 23.24
C MET A 1 14.22 2.53 22.69
N SER A 2 13.58 1.72 23.55
CA SER A 2 12.49 0.84 23.18
C SER A 2 11.21 1.67 23.01
N LEU A 3 10.50 1.47 21.91
CA LEU A 3 9.14 2.00 21.74
C LEU A 3 8.22 1.33 22.77
N PRO A 4 7.23 2.04 23.33
CA PRO A 4 6.26 1.44 24.25
C PRO A 4 5.50 0.31 23.53
N GLU A 5 5.51 -0.89 24.13
CA GLU A 5 5.00 -2.17 23.59
C GLU A 5 3.50 -2.19 23.23
N ALA A 6 2.73 -1.13 23.51
CA ALA A 6 1.27 -1.19 23.48
C ALA A 6 0.62 -1.08 22.07
N ASP A 7 1.35 -0.67 21.03
CA ASP A 7 0.78 -0.45 19.68
C ASP A 7 1.37 -1.36 18.57
N ALA A 8 2.28 -2.29 18.92
CA ALA A 8 2.97 -3.14 17.93
C ALA A 8 2.04 -4.17 17.25
N ASP A 9 0.90 -4.50 17.86
CA ASP A 9 0.03 -5.61 17.44
C ASP A 9 -1.27 -5.15 16.75
N ARG A 10 -1.43 -3.85 16.50
CA ARG A 10 -2.69 -3.29 15.99
C ARG A 10 -2.66 -3.04 14.49
N VAL A 11 -3.57 -3.70 13.77
CA VAL A 11 -3.86 -3.39 12.36
C VAL A 11 -4.87 -2.25 12.27
N VAL A 12 -4.55 -1.23 11.48
CA VAL A 12 -5.43 -0.08 11.22
C VAL A 12 -5.72 -0.01 9.73
N GLY A 13 -7.01 -0.02 9.37
CA GLY A 13 -7.42 0.13 7.97
C GLY A 13 -7.19 1.56 7.49
N ILE A 14 -6.34 1.74 6.48
CA ILE A 14 -5.94 3.08 6.00
C ILE A 14 -7.12 3.97 5.57
N HIS A 15 -8.22 3.36 5.11
CA HIS A 15 -9.44 4.05 4.71
C HIS A 15 -10.15 4.78 5.86
N THR A 16 -9.90 4.41 7.13
CA THR A 16 -10.49 5.08 8.30
C THR A 16 -9.73 6.33 8.74
N ILE A 17 -8.58 6.60 8.11
CA ILE A 17 -7.70 7.72 8.45
C ILE A 17 -7.92 8.88 7.48
N ALA A 18 -8.02 10.10 8.04
CA ALA A 18 -8.12 11.33 7.27
C ALA A 18 -6.81 11.63 6.53
N ASP A 19 -5.70 11.79 7.27
CA ASP A 19 -4.36 12.00 6.71
C ASP A 19 -3.62 10.67 6.51
N LYS A 20 -3.92 10.02 5.38
CA LYS A 20 -3.35 8.72 5.02
C LYS A 20 -1.84 8.77 4.78
N PRO A 21 -1.29 9.76 4.04
CA PRO A 21 0.16 9.86 3.86
C PRO A 21 0.93 9.96 5.19
N ALA A 22 0.46 10.76 6.15
CA ALA A 22 1.12 10.89 7.45
C ALA A 22 1.02 9.61 8.29
N ALA A 23 -0.09 8.86 8.18
CA ALA A 23 -0.21 7.56 8.83
C ALA A 23 0.73 6.51 8.24
N ILE A 24 0.86 6.46 6.91
CA ILE A 24 1.80 5.56 6.22
C ILE A 24 3.25 5.88 6.63
N ALA A 25 3.62 7.16 6.72
CA ALA A 25 4.97 7.57 7.12
C ALA A 25 5.37 7.13 8.54
N LYS A 26 4.38 6.90 9.42
CA LYS A 26 4.59 6.43 10.80
C LYS A 26 4.42 4.91 10.96
N ALA A 27 4.01 4.21 9.90
CA ALA A 27 3.72 2.79 9.98
C ALA A 27 5.00 1.95 10.08
N HIS A 28 5.02 1.00 11.02
CA HIS A 28 6.08 0.00 11.12
C HIS A 28 5.93 -1.13 10.09
N CYS A 29 4.70 -1.36 9.63
CA CYS A 29 4.34 -2.38 8.66
C CYS A 29 3.21 -1.88 7.77
N ILE A 30 3.32 -2.11 6.47
CA ILE A 30 2.29 -1.84 5.46
C ILE A 30 1.82 -3.19 4.94
N ILE A 31 0.52 -3.42 5.07
CA ILE A 31 -0.13 -4.66 4.65
C ILE A 31 -1.05 -4.33 3.48
N VAL A 32 -0.80 -4.96 2.33
CA VAL A 32 -1.61 -4.76 1.11
C VAL A 32 -2.23 -6.09 0.71
N GLY A 33 -3.56 -6.17 0.83
CA GLY A 33 -4.29 -7.38 0.52
C GLY A 33 -4.43 -7.70 -0.96
N GLY A 34 -4.98 -8.87 -1.24
CA GLY A 34 -5.45 -9.25 -2.58
C GLY A 34 -6.76 -8.55 -2.97
N GLY A 35 -7.24 -8.83 -4.18
CA GLY A 35 -8.40 -8.19 -4.77
C GLY A 35 -8.17 -7.99 -6.27
N ASN A 36 -8.74 -6.94 -6.84
CA ASN A 36 -8.45 -6.55 -8.22
C ASN A 36 -7.28 -5.56 -8.25
N THR A 37 -6.20 -5.91 -8.94
CA THR A 37 -4.96 -5.11 -9.03
C THR A 37 -5.18 -3.76 -9.71
N PHE A 38 -6.04 -3.68 -10.72
CA PHE A 38 -6.34 -2.42 -11.41
C PHE A 38 -7.07 -1.44 -10.50
N SER A 39 -8.12 -1.89 -9.83
CA SER A 39 -8.87 -1.04 -8.88
C SER A 39 -8.03 -0.62 -7.66
N LEU A 40 -7.20 -1.54 -7.14
CA LEU A 40 -6.23 -1.22 -6.09
C LEU A 40 -5.28 -0.10 -6.53
N LEU A 41 -4.70 -0.21 -7.74
CA LEU A 41 -3.79 0.81 -8.26
C LEU A 41 -4.50 2.14 -8.47
N CYS A 42 -5.71 2.14 -9.03
CA CYS A 42 -6.53 3.35 -9.18
C CYS A 42 -6.66 4.07 -7.84
N ARG A 43 -7.08 3.36 -6.80
CA ARG A 43 -7.29 3.96 -5.48
C ARG A 43 -6.00 4.51 -4.88
N CYS A 44 -4.89 3.78 -5.00
CA CYS A 44 -3.60 4.25 -4.51
C CYS A 44 -3.09 5.48 -5.27
N GLN A 45 -3.35 5.59 -6.58
CA GLN A 45 -3.02 6.77 -7.37
C GLN A 45 -3.89 7.97 -7.00
N GLU A 46 -5.21 7.80 -6.92
CA GLU A 46 -6.17 8.85 -6.56
C GLU A 46 -5.91 9.45 -5.18
N GLU A 47 -5.58 8.61 -4.20
CA GLU A 47 -5.29 9.03 -2.83
C GLU A 47 -3.81 9.42 -2.62
N GLY A 48 -2.97 9.34 -3.67
CA GLY A 48 -1.56 9.72 -3.59
C GLY A 48 -0.73 8.86 -2.63
N LEU A 49 -1.06 7.57 -2.50
CA LEU A 49 -0.45 6.67 -1.51
C LEU A 49 0.84 6.00 -1.98
N LEU A 50 1.09 5.90 -3.29
CA LEU A 50 2.23 5.16 -3.84
C LEU A 50 3.58 5.71 -3.34
N ALA A 51 3.79 7.02 -3.42
CA ALA A 51 5.03 7.66 -2.96
C ALA A 51 5.22 7.53 -1.43
N PRO A 52 4.20 7.80 -0.58
CA PRO A 52 4.28 7.52 0.86
C PRO A 52 4.64 6.07 1.20
N ILE A 53 4.02 5.09 0.53
CA ILE A 53 4.31 3.66 0.76
C ILE A 53 5.77 3.37 0.42
N ARG A 54 6.23 3.79 -0.76
CA ARG A 54 7.62 3.60 -1.21
C ARG A 54 8.62 4.23 -0.23
N ALA A 55 8.35 5.45 0.22
CA ALA A 55 9.22 6.17 1.17
C ALA A 55 9.27 5.48 2.54
N ALA A 56 8.12 5.03 3.07
CA ALA A 56 8.06 4.32 4.34
C ALA A 56 8.84 2.99 4.30
N VAL A 57 8.67 2.21 3.24
CA VAL A 57 9.40 0.94 3.06
C VAL A 57 10.91 1.20 2.93
N ALA A 58 11.31 2.19 2.13
CA ALA A 58 12.71 2.59 2.01
C ALA A 58 13.31 3.08 3.34
N SER A 59 12.48 3.61 4.24
CA SER A 59 12.88 4.04 5.59
C SER A 59 12.85 2.93 6.64
N GLY A 60 12.55 1.69 6.24
CA GLY A 60 12.62 0.49 7.10
C GLY A 60 11.27 -0.10 7.52
N ALA A 61 10.15 0.44 7.06
CA ALA A 61 8.85 -0.21 7.28
C ALA A 61 8.79 -1.54 6.52
N LYS A 62 8.21 -2.58 7.13
CA LYS A 62 7.99 -3.86 6.46
C LYS A 62 6.84 -3.73 5.45
N TYR A 63 6.96 -4.35 4.28
CA TYR A 63 5.86 -4.50 3.33
C TYR A 63 5.41 -5.95 3.28
N VAL A 64 4.12 -6.20 3.46
CA VAL A 64 3.51 -7.53 3.34
C VAL A 64 2.39 -7.43 2.32
N GLY A 65 2.58 -8.06 1.16
CA GLY A 65 1.60 -8.06 0.08
C GLY A 65 1.31 -9.48 -0.41
N TRP A 66 0.05 -9.76 -0.71
CA TRP A 66 -0.33 -11.01 -1.37
C TRP A 66 -1.24 -10.74 -2.58
N SER A 67 -1.09 -11.57 -3.63
CA SER A 67 -1.85 -11.43 -4.88
C SER A 67 -1.73 -10.01 -5.47
N ALA A 68 -2.83 -9.25 -5.58
CA ALA A 68 -2.78 -7.85 -6.02
C ALA A 68 -1.77 -6.99 -5.25
N GLY A 69 -1.65 -7.18 -3.93
CA GLY A 69 -0.64 -6.49 -3.12
C GLY A 69 0.80 -6.91 -3.43
N ALA A 70 1.02 -8.13 -3.95
CA ALA A 70 2.34 -8.54 -4.44
C ALA A 70 2.66 -7.87 -5.80
N ASN A 71 1.67 -7.75 -6.69
CA ASN A 71 1.83 -7.01 -7.94
C ASN A 71 2.15 -5.52 -7.69
N LEU A 72 1.48 -4.89 -6.71
CA LEU A 72 1.69 -3.48 -6.35
C LEU A 72 3.13 -3.21 -5.82
N ALA A 73 3.83 -4.23 -5.33
CA ALA A 73 5.21 -4.08 -4.87
C ALA A 73 6.23 -4.02 -6.02
N CYS A 74 5.85 -4.40 -7.24
CA CYS A 74 6.70 -4.37 -8.42
C CYS A 74 6.76 -2.96 -9.04
N PRO A 75 7.68 -2.69 -10.00
CA PRO A 75 7.69 -1.41 -10.73
C PRO A 75 6.36 -1.13 -11.45
N THR A 76 5.73 -2.17 -12.00
CA THR A 76 4.45 -2.06 -12.73
C THR A 76 3.53 -3.22 -12.39
N ILE A 77 2.23 -3.05 -12.65
CA ILE A 77 1.23 -4.11 -12.55
C ILE A 77 1.04 -4.93 -13.84
N LYS A 78 1.93 -4.79 -14.83
CA LYS A 78 1.77 -5.38 -16.19
C LYS A 78 1.68 -6.91 -16.23
N THR A 79 2.01 -7.58 -15.14
CA THR A 79 1.95 -9.05 -15.00
C THR A 79 0.77 -9.51 -14.15
N THR A 80 -0.18 -8.63 -13.82
CA THR A 80 -1.41 -9.05 -13.16
C THR A 80 -2.27 -9.91 -14.09
N ASN A 81 -2.93 -10.92 -13.51
CA ASN A 81 -3.88 -11.76 -14.22
C ASN A 81 -5.32 -11.23 -14.10
N ASP A 82 -5.51 -10.13 -13.37
CA ASP A 82 -6.83 -9.61 -13.10
C ASP A 82 -7.45 -8.97 -14.35
N MET A 83 -8.78 -9.03 -14.44
CA MET A 83 -9.53 -8.30 -15.47
C MET A 83 -9.42 -6.78 -15.24
N PRO A 84 -9.20 -5.96 -16.29
CA PRO A 84 -9.10 -4.50 -16.18
C PRO A 84 -10.48 -3.86 -16.02
N ILE A 85 -11.08 -4.00 -14.84
CA ILE A 85 -12.42 -3.48 -14.52
C ILE A 85 -12.44 -1.97 -14.26
N GLU A 86 -11.28 -1.37 -14.03
CA GLU A 86 -11.07 0.06 -13.78
C GLU A 86 -9.77 0.49 -14.47
N ALA A 87 -9.69 1.75 -14.94
CA ALA A 87 -8.57 2.25 -15.71
C ALA A 87 -7.66 3.16 -14.85
N PRO A 88 -6.49 2.68 -14.40
CA PRO A 88 -5.55 3.52 -13.65
C PRO A 88 -4.92 4.56 -14.57
N ALA A 89 -4.43 5.67 -14.00
CA ALA A 89 -3.78 6.75 -14.75
C ALA A 89 -2.50 6.27 -15.48
N GLY A 90 -1.91 5.17 -15.01
CA GLY A 90 -0.83 4.43 -15.63
C GLY A 90 -0.65 3.09 -14.92
N LEU A 91 0.17 2.20 -15.49
CA LEU A 91 0.43 0.86 -14.92
C LEU A 91 1.62 0.83 -13.96
N GLU A 92 2.24 1.98 -13.71
CA GLU A 92 3.32 2.14 -12.73
C GLU A 92 2.71 2.14 -11.33
N ALA A 93 3.24 1.28 -10.46
CA ALA A 93 2.91 1.24 -9.03
C ALA A 93 3.91 2.07 -8.22
#